data_AF-C8NIU8-F1
#
_entry.id   AF-C8NIU8-F1
#
_cell.length_a   1.000
_cell.length_b   1.000
_cell.length_c   1.000
_cell.angle_alpha   90.00
_cell.angle_beta   90.00
_cell.angle_gamma   90.00
#
_symmetry.space_group_name_H-M   'P 1'
#
loop_
_entity.id
_entity.type
_entity.pdbx_description
1 polymer ?
#
loop_
_entity_poly.entity_id
_entity_poly.type
_entity_poly.pdbx_seq_one_letter_code
_entity_poly.pdbx_strand_id
1 'polypeptide(L)'
;MGKIDYREIEDLQGQVSSHYNSISEASATISAIDAKLAKLRSAKKSVGNIQSEIHEIKISVMGKDDQPEWKGQRKENFVHQWEDFRQDFSAYQRELDAFYDSICDEITRLENQKINQQSLIGWFQAQINTIGNYIEKLLH
;
A
#
# COMPACT_ATOMS: atom_id res chain seq x y z
N MET A 1 21.98 -46.58 -27.60
CA MET A 1 21.82 -45.11 -27.51
C MET A 1 20.51 -44.76 -28.17
N GLY A 2 19.54 -44.27 -27.41
CA GLY A 2 18.25 -43.83 -27.94
C GLY A 2 18.44 -42.60 -28.82
N LYS A 3 17.61 -42.46 -29.84
CA LYS A 3 17.64 -41.29 -30.74
C LYS A 3 17.21 -40.06 -29.94
N ILE A 4 18.05 -39.04 -29.87
CA ILE A 4 17.70 -37.74 -29.26
C ILE A 4 16.46 -37.20 -29.97
N ASP A 5 15.40 -36.90 -29.21
CA ASP A 5 14.21 -36.23 -29.74
C ASP A 5 14.39 -34.71 -29.66
N TYR A 6 14.89 -34.13 -30.74
CA TYR A 6 15.09 -32.69 -30.84
C TYR A 6 13.79 -31.88 -30.75
N ARG A 7 12.61 -32.47 -31.02
CA ARG A 7 11.32 -31.77 -30.89
C ARG A 7 10.94 -31.59 -29.43
N GLU A 8 11.21 -32.60 -28.61
CA GLU A 8 10.99 -32.52 -27.17
C GLU A 8 11.86 -31.44 -26.54
N ILE A 9 13.13 -31.36 -26.95
CA ILE A 9 14.06 -30.31 -26.49
C ILE A 9 13.57 -28.92 -26.91
N GLU A 10 13.09 -28.75 -28.14
CA GLU A 10 12.56 -27.48 -28.65
C GLU A 10 11.32 -27.02 -27.85
N ASP A 11 10.39 -27.94 -27.55
CA ASP A 11 9.22 -27.62 -26.73
C ASP A 11 9.60 -27.16 -25.31
N LEU A 12 10.53 -27.88 -24.67
CA LEU A 12 11.03 -27.53 -23.34
C LEU A 12 11.73 -26.16 -23.33
N GLN A 13 12.50 -25.84 -24.37
CA GLN A 13 13.10 -24.50 -24.54
C GLN A 13 12.04 -23.41 -24.74
N GLY A 14 10.95 -23.73 -25.44
CA GLY A 14 9.77 -22.87 -25.55
C GLY A 14 9.14 -22.57 -24.19
N GLN A 15 8.96 -23.59 -23.34
CA GLN A 15 8.44 -23.44 -21.99
C GLN A 15 9.34 -22.56 -21.12
N VAL A 16 10.67 -22.76 -21.17
CA VAL A 16 11.65 -21.90 -20.47
C VAL A 16 11.51 -20.44 -20.89
N SER A 17 11.41 -20.19 -22.19
CA SER A 17 11.24 -18.84 -22.74
C SER A 17 9.94 -18.20 -22.25
N SER A 18 8.84 -18.97 -22.20
CA SER A 18 7.57 -18.50 -21.64
C SER A 18 7.69 -18.14 -20.16
N HIS A 19 8.39 -18.93 -19.35
CA HIS A 19 8.60 -18.64 -17.93
C HIS A 19 9.45 -17.38 -17.71
N TYR A 20 10.48 -17.15 -18.53
CA TYR A 20 11.23 -15.89 -18.49
C TYR A 20 10.36 -14.68 -18.81
N ASN A 21 9.45 -14.78 -19.77
CA ASN A 21 8.50 -13.71 -20.07
C ASN A 21 7.60 -13.42 -18.85
N SER A 22 7.05 -14.46 -18.20
CA SER A 22 6.23 -14.28 -17.00
C SER A 22 7.02 -13.68 -15.82
N ILE A 23 8.30 -14.02 -15.65
CA ILE A 23 9.19 -13.38 -14.66
C ILE A 23 9.35 -11.89 -14.96
N SER A 24 9.53 -11.53 -16.23
CA SER A 24 9.67 -10.15 -16.67
C SER A 24 8.40 -9.33 -16.36
N GLU A 25 7.22 -9.88 -16.65
CA GLU A 25 5.93 -9.26 -16.36
C GLU A 25 5.70 -9.06 -14.85
N ALA A 26 6.01 -10.08 -14.04
CA ALA A 26 5.92 -9.98 -12.59
C ALA A 26 6.88 -8.92 -12.04
N SER A 27 8.08 -8.82 -12.58
CA SER A 27 9.09 -7.82 -12.20
C SER A 27 8.66 -6.39 -12.56
N ALA A 28 8.05 -6.20 -13.73
CA ALA A 28 7.45 -4.93 -14.13
C ALA A 28 6.31 -4.54 -13.19
N THR A 29 5.47 -5.50 -12.79
CA THR A 29 4.39 -5.29 -11.83
C THR A 29 4.92 -4.86 -10.46
N ILE A 30 5.98 -5.51 -9.95
CA ILE A 30 6.66 -5.12 -8.71
C ILE A 30 7.16 -3.66 -8.79
N SER A 31 7.79 -3.30 -9.91
CA SER A 31 8.30 -1.94 -10.13
C SER A 31 7.19 -0.88 -10.09
N ALA A 32 6.04 -1.18 -10.70
CA ALA A 32 4.87 -0.32 -10.65
C ALA A 32 4.28 -0.21 -9.23
N ILE A 33 4.26 -1.30 -8.47
CA ILE A 33 3.83 -1.29 -7.06
C ILE A 33 4.77 -0.43 -6.21
N ASP A 34 6.09 -0.56 -6.38
CA ASP A 34 7.08 0.22 -5.64
C ASP A 34 6.92 1.73 -5.88
N ALA A 35 6.65 2.13 -7.13
CA ALA A 35 6.36 3.52 -7.45
C ALA A 35 5.10 4.05 -6.75
N LYS A 36 4.04 3.22 -6.64
CA LYS A 36 2.82 3.58 -5.90
C LYS A 36 3.07 3.67 -4.40
N LEU A 37 3.78 2.71 -3.83
CA LEU A 37 4.15 2.70 -2.41
C LEU A 37 4.96 3.93 -2.01
N ALA A 38 5.89 4.37 -2.86
CA ALA A 38 6.66 5.59 -2.61
C ALA A 38 5.75 6.82 -2.47
N LYS A 39 4.78 6.98 -3.38
CA LYS A 39 3.81 8.09 -3.35
C LYS A 39 2.91 8.02 -2.11
N LEU A 40 2.38 6.83 -1.79
CA LEU A 40 1.51 6.63 -0.63
C LEU A 40 2.23 6.87 0.69
N ARG A 41 3.50 6.44 0.82
CA ARG A 41 4.32 6.71 2.02
C ARG A 41 4.57 8.21 2.20
N SER A 42 4.77 8.95 1.12
CA SER A 42 4.85 10.41 1.17
C SER A 42 3.54 11.03 1.63
N ALA A 43 2.41 10.61 1.05
CA ALA A 43 1.08 11.09 1.44
C ALA A 43 0.75 10.77 2.90
N LYS A 44 1.03 9.54 3.36
CA LYS A 44 0.90 9.12 4.76
C LYS A 44 1.64 10.06 5.71
N LYS A 45 2.89 10.41 5.38
CA LYS A 45 3.69 11.35 6.17
C LYS A 45 3.05 12.73 6.23
N SER A 46 2.62 13.27 5.08
CA SER A 46 1.95 14.57 5.03
C SER A 46 0.66 14.59 5.84
N VAL A 47 -0.19 13.57 5.72
CA VAL A 47 -1.43 13.46 6.49
C VAL A 47 -1.14 13.32 8.00
N GLY A 48 -0.16 12.51 8.38
CA GLY A 48 0.24 12.36 9.78
C GLY A 48 0.76 13.66 10.42
N ASN A 49 1.48 14.49 9.65
CA ASN A 49 1.87 15.82 10.11
C ASN A 49 0.65 16.71 10.34
N ILE A 50 -0.30 16.73 9.39
CA ILE A 50 -1.54 17.50 9.51
C ILE A 50 -2.37 17.03 10.72
N GLN A 51 -2.47 15.73 10.96
CA GLN A 51 -3.14 15.18 12.15
C GLN A 51 -2.52 15.70 13.45
N SER A 52 -1.19 15.78 13.50
CA SER A 52 -0.45 16.30 14.66
C SER A 52 -0.74 17.78 14.89
N GLU A 53 -0.67 18.60 13.83
CA GLU A 53 -1.00 20.03 13.89
C GLU A 53 -2.45 20.27 14.35
N ILE A 54 -3.40 19.51 13.82
CA ILE A 54 -4.81 19.60 14.23
C ILE A 54 -5.00 19.17 15.68
N HIS A 55 -4.26 18.17 16.15
CA HIS A 55 -4.29 17.75 17.54
C HIS A 55 -3.81 18.87 18.48
N GLU A 56 -2.72 19.56 18.13
CA GLU A 56 -2.22 20.72 18.88
C GLU A 56 -3.23 21.87 18.90
N ILE A 57 -3.83 22.19 17.75
CA ILE A 57 -4.90 23.18 17.64
C ILE A 57 -6.08 22.81 18.54
N LYS A 58 -6.49 21.53 18.55
CA LYS A 58 -7.57 21.05 19.42
C LYS A 58 -7.29 21.33 20.88
N ILE A 59 -6.08 21.02 21.35
CA ILE A 59 -5.68 21.26 22.74
C ILE A 59 -5.79 22.76 23.05
N SER A 60 -5.24 23.62 22.19
CA SER A 60 -5.26 25.07 22.41
C SER A 60 -6.67 25.67 22.37
N VAL A 61 -7.52 25.20 21.46
CA VAL A 61 -8.85 25.76 21.25
C VAL A 61 -9.85 25.20 22.27
N MET A 62 -9.74 23.92 22.62
CA MET A 62 -10.69 23.26 23.53
C MET A 62 -10.25 23.22 25.00
N GLY A 63 -9.02 23.63 25.30
CA GLY A 63 -8.55 23.86 26.67
C GLY A 63 -9.36 24.98 27.33
N LYS A 64 -10.22 24.62 28.28
CA LYS A 64 -11.05 25.56 29.04
C LYS A 64 -10.37 25.89 30.37
N ASP A 65 -9.25 26.60 30.33
CA ASP A 65 -8.48 26.80 31.56
C ASP A 65 -8.82 28.07 32.35
N ASP A 66 -9.64 28.99 31.81
CA ASP A 66 -10.28 30.03 32.64
C ASP A 66 -11.32 30.79 31.81
N GLN A 67 -12.62 30.59 32.09
CA GLN A 67 -13.68 31.42 31.50
C GLN A 67 -14.33 32.29 32.60
N PRO A 68 -14.46 33.61 32.39
CA PRO A 68 -15.14 34.47 33.36
C PRO A 68 -16.61 34.06 33.50
N GLU A 69 -17.18 34.25 34.70
CA GLU A 69 -18.63 34.11 34.91
C GLU A 69 -19.38 35.18 34.10
N TRP A 70 -19.75 34.81 32.88
CA TRP A 70 -20.55 35.61 31.97
C TRP A 70 -21.99 35.06 31.90
N LYS A 71 -22.99 35.90 31.62
CA LYS A 71 -24.43 35.55 31.54
C LYS A 71 -25.14 36.40 30.48
N GLY A 72 -26.32 35.95 30.05
CA GLY A 72 -27.22 36.66 29.11
C GLY A 72 -27.16 36.16 27.66
N GLN A 73 -28.02 36.68 26.80
CA GLN A 73 -28.25 36.18 25.43
C GLN A 73 -26.98 36.03 24.57
N ARG A 74 -26.03 36.96 24.70
CA ARG A 74 -24.76 36.89 23.95
C ARG A 74 -23.94 35.66 24.34
N LYS A 75 -24.00 35.22 25.60
CA LYS A 75 -23.36 33.99 26.04
C LYS A 75 -24.02 32.77 25.44
N GLU A 76 -25.35 32.72 25.47
CA GLU A 76 -26.11 31.60 24.90
C GLU A 76 -25.79 31.45 23.41
N ASN A 77 -25.80 32.55 22.65
CA ASN A 77 -25.44 32.54 21.24
C ASN A 77 -24.00 32.06 21.01
N PHE A 78 -23.04 32.53 21.83
CA PHE A 78 -21.65 32.07 21.75
C PHE A 78 -21.52 30.58 22.06
N VAL A 79 -22.18 30.08 23.10
CA VAL A 79 -22.14 28.65 23.48
C VAL A 79 -22.71 27.78 22.36
N HIS A 80 -23.80 28.20 21.71
CA HIS A 80 -24.34 27.48 20.56
C HIS A 80 -23.33 27.42 19.40
N GLN A 81 -22.78 28.57 18.99
CA GLN A 81 -21.75 28.63 17.94
C GLN A 81 -20.51 27.79 18.28
N TRP A 82 -20.15 27.77 19.56
CA TRP A 82 -19.02 27.00 20.07
C TRP A 82 -19.26 25.48 19.97
N GLU A 83 -20.45 25.01 20.35
CA GLU A 83 -20.78 23.59 20.24
C GLU A 83 -20.90 23.16 18.77
N ASP A 84 -21.45 24.00 17.89
CA ASP A 84 -21.48 23.74 16.44
C ASP A 84 -20.05 23.60 15.88
N PHE A 85 -19.19 24.58 16.16
CA PHE A 85 -17.77 24.53 15.78
C PHE A 85 -17.08 23.27 16.33
N ARG A 86 -17.35 22.90 17.58
CA ARG A 86 -16.75 21.72 18.23
C ARG A 86 -17.17 20.42 17.54
N GLN A 87 -18.41 20.33 17.11
CA GLN A 87 -18.92 19.18 16.35
C GLN A 87 -18.25 19.09 14.98
N ASP A 88 -18.21 20.20 14.24
CA ASP A 88 -17.57 20.27 12.91
C ASP A 88 -16.09 19.91 13.00
N PHE A 89 -15.37 20.46 13.97
CA PHE A 89 -13.96 20.16 14.20
C PHE A 89 -13.74 18.67 14.50
N SER A 90 -14.61 18.07 15.33
CA SER A 90 -14.53 16.64 15.65
C SER A 90 -14.91 15.74 14.47
N ALA A 91 -15.79 16.20 13.57
CA ALA A 91 -16.10 15.50 12.32
C ALA A 91 -14.89 15.52 11.38
N TYR A 92 -14.27 16.69 11.18
CA TYR A 92 -13.07 16.83 10.37
C TYR A 92 -11.91 15.96 10.86
N GLN A 93 -11.69 15.89 12.18
CA GLN A 93 -10.68 14.98 12.74
C GLN A 93 -10.94 13.52 12.38
N ARG A 94 -12.18 13.05 12.52
CA ARG A 94 -12.55 11.68 12.17
C ARG A 94 -12.36 11.38 10.68
N GLU A 95 -12.68 12.33 9.81
CA GLU A 95 -12.44 12.20 8.38
C GLU A 95 -10.95 12.10 8.06
N LEU A 96 -10.13 12.92 8.69
CA LEU A 96 -8.67 12.88 8.53
C LEU A 96 -8.08 11.56 9.00
N ASP A 97 -8.53 11.04 10.15
CA ASP A 97 -8.13 9.73 10.67
C ASP A 97 -8.53 8.61 9.68
N ALA A 98 -9.74 8.64 9.15
CA ALA A 98 -10.20 7.69 8.14
C ALA A 98 -9.38 7.75 6.85
N PHE A 99 -8.96 8.94 6.41
CA PHE A 99 -8.05 9.08 5.26
C PHE A 99 -6.67 8.48 5.55
N TYR A 100 -6.11 8.71 6.74
CA TYR A 100 -4.83 8.12 7.13
C TYR A 100 -4.90 6.59 7.17
N ASP A 101 -5.96 6.03 7.73
CA ASP A 101 -6.21 4.59 7.80
C ASP A 101 -6.34 3.99 6.40
N SER A 102 -7.12 4.62 5.52
CA SER A 102 -7.25 4.18 4.13
C SER A 102 -5.91 4.13 3.38
N ILE A 103 -5.01 5.10 3.63
CA ILE A 103 -3.65 5.06 3.06
C ILE A 103 -2.86 3.87 3.63
N CYS A 104 -2.99 3.58 4.93
CA CYS A 104 -2.31 2.44 5.56
C CYS A 104 -2.82 1.10 5.01
N ASP A 105 -4.12 0.96 4.82
CA ASP A 105 -4.75 -0.22 4.23
C ASP A 105 -4.27 -0.46 2.80
N GLU A 106 -4.23 0.59 1.98
CA GLU A 106 -3.78 0.48 0.59
C GLU A 106 -2.28 0.15 0.50
N ILE A 107 -1.44 0.72 1.38
CA ILE A 107 -0.03 0.33 1.50
C ILE A 107 0.07 -1.17 1.80
N THR A 108 -0.67 -1.65 2.80
CA THR A 108 -0.66 -3.06 3.20
C THR A 108 -1.12 -3.97 2.05
N ARG A 109 -2.19 -3.59 1.35
CA ARG A 109 -2.70 -4.33 0.18
C ARG A 109 -1.65 -4.44 -0.91
N LEU A 110 -0.95 -3.34 -1.21
CA LEU A 110 0.11 -3.29 -2.23
C LEU A 110 1.35 -4.09 -1.83
N GLU A 111 1.75 -4.04 -0.56
CA GLU A 111 2.87 -4.84 -0.03
C GLU A 111 2.58 -6.35 -0.15
N ASN A 112 1.36 -6.78 0.18
CA ASN A 112 0.92 -8.15 -0.03
C ASN A 112 0.89 -8.53 -1.51
N GLN A 113 0.43 -7.63 -2.38
CA GLN A 113 0.44 -7.86 -3.82
C GLN A 113 1.88 -8.03 -4.35
N LYS A 114 2.84 -7.24 -3.85
CA LYS A 114 4.26 -7.37 -4.20
C LYS A 114 4.83 -8.71 -3.76
N ILE A 115 4.54 -9.15 -2.54
CA ILE A 115 4.96 -10.47 -2.03
C ILE A 115 4.47 -11.58 -2.96
N ASN A 116 3.20 -11.54 -3.37
CA ASN A 116 2.65 -12.53 -4.30
C ASN A 116 3.40 -12.56 -5.65
N GLN A 117 3.77 -11.40 -6.20
CA GLN A 117 4.58 -11.35 -7.43
C GLN A 117 5.98 -11.94 -7.24
N GLN A 118 6.61 -11.69 -6.08
CA GLN A 118 7.91 -12.28 -5.75
C GLN A 118 7.82 -13.82 -5.64
N SER A 119 6.74 -14.33 -5.04
CA SER A 119 6.49 -15.78 -4.99
C SER A 119 6.28 -16.39 -6.38
N LEU A 120 5.56 -15.71 -7.27
CA LEU A 120 5.39 -16.15 -8.66
C LEU A 120 6.74 -16.23 -9.39
N ILE A 121 7.60 -15.23 -9.24
CA ILE A 121 8.95 -15.24 -9.81
C ILE A 121 9.73 -16.47 -9.32
N GLY A 122 9.72 -16.73 -8.01
CA GLY A 122 10.38 -17.90 -7.44
C GLY A 122 9.84 -19.22 -7.98
N TRP A 123 8.52 -19.32 -8.18
CA TRP A 123 7.89 -20.49 -8.78
C TRP A 123 8.36 -20.74 -10.22
N PHE A 124 8.35 -19.71 -11.07
CA PHE A 124 8.84 -19.81 -12.46
C PHE A 124 10.32 -20.17 -12.53
N GLN A 125 11.15 -19.63 -11.64
CA GLN A 125 12.57 -19.98 -11.54
C GLN A 125 12.77 -21.46 -11.21
N ALA A 126 11.97 -22.02 -10.29
CA ALA A 126 12.02 -23.44 -9.96
C ALA A 126 11.61 -24.34 -11.16
N GLN A 127 10.62 -23.91 -11.95
CA GLN A 127 10.23 -24.61 -13.18
C GLN A 127 11.36 -24.59 -14.22
N ILE A 128 11.97 -23.43 -14.45
CA ILE A 128 13.11 -23.28 -15.36
C ILE A 128 14.26 -24.22 -14.96
N ASN A 129 14.60 -24.29 -13.66
CA ASN A 129 15.64 -25.20 -13.18
C ASN A 129 15.31 -26.68 -13.42
N THR A 130 14.04 -27.06 -13.22
CA THR A 130 13.58 -28.43 -13.44
C THR A 130 13.63 -28.81 -14.91
N ILE A 131 13.17 -27.91 -15.79
CA ILE A 131 13.22 -28.09 -17.24
C ILE A 131 14.67 -28.15 -17.72
N GLY A 132 15.54 -27.26 -17.23
CA GLY A 132 16.96 -27.25 -17.57
C GLY A 132 17.65 -28.58 -17.25
N ASN A 133 17.46 -29.10 -16.04
CA ASN A 133 17.98 -30.43 -15.65
C ASN A 133 17.39 -31.57 -16.49
N TYR A 134 16.14 -31.45 -16.93
CA TYR A 134 15.54 -32.46 -17.81
C TYR A 134 16.17 -32.44 -19.22
N ILE A 135 16.35 -31.24 -19.80
CA ILE A 135 17.06 -31.07 -21.08
C ILE A 135 18.48 -31.63 -21.00
N GLU A 136 19.22 -31.33 -19.92
CA GLU A 136 20.57 -31.88 -19.72
C GLU A 136 20.57 -33.41 -19.76
N LYS A 137 19.62 -34.06 -19.07
CA LYS A 137 19.48 -35.53 -19.07
C LYS A 137 19.12 -36.11 -20.44
N LEU A 138 18.40 -35.38 -21.29
CA LEU A 138 18.08 -35.82 -22.66
C LEU A 138 19.29 -35.73 -23.61
N LEU A 139 20.26 -34.87 -23.28
CA LEU A 139 21.46 -34.65 -24.10
C LEU A 139 22.66 -35.52 -23.71
N HIS A 140 22.58 -36.22 -22.57
CA HIS A 140 23.61 -37.13 -22.04
C HIS A 140 23.31 -38.61 -22.36
#